data_AF-A0A4Q5QKN9-F1
#
_entry.id   AF-A0A4Q5QKN9-F1
#
_cell.length_a   1.000
_cell.length_b   1.000
_cell.length_c   1.000
_cell.angle_alpha   90.00
_cell.angle_beta   90.00
_cell.angle_gamma   90.00
#
_symmetry.space_group_name_H-M   'P 1'
#
loop_
_entity.id
_entity.type
_entity.pdbx_description
1 polymer ?
#
loop_
_entity_poly.entity_id
_entity_poly.type
_entity_poly.pdbx_seq_one_letter_code
_entity_poly.pdbx_strand_id
1 'polypeptide(L)'
;MNNASKTISIVVTSDNHYCVMIAALIKSIEVNHKSGENIELIIIDDGISKRNKSKLQNSIDNNVTKIKWVSSNAVIPKNIKIPADQSTLPHTIYMRLFAPNLVDERCKKLIYLDVDMILYDDISNLFNIDIGDNIIGAVQDYILTFDSSTGVPNYAELGFPAKAKYFNAGLLV
;
A
#
# COMPACT_ATOMS: atom_id res chain seq x y z
N MET A 1 -6.09 -31.70 -6.11
CA MET A 1 -6.44 -30.43 -5.41
C MET A 1 -5.57 -29.36 -6.04
N ASN A 2 -6.17 -28.35 -6.67
CA ASN A 2 -5.44 -27.36 -7.46
C ASN A 2 -4.49 -26.57 -6.56
N ASN A 3 -3.20 -26.83 -6.71
CA ASN A 3 -2.09 -26.17 -6.06
C ASN A 3 -1.86 -24.78 -6.70
N ALA A 4 -2.92 -23.97 -6.76
CA ALA A 4 -2.75 -22.55 -7.04
C ALA A 4 -2.01 -22.00 -5.82
N SER A 5 -0.70 -21.84 -5.94
CA SER A 5 0.07 -21.02 -5.00
C SER A 5 -0.71 -19.73 -4.79
N LYS A 6 -1.24 -19.54 -3.58
CA LYS A 6 -1.86 -18.27 -3.22
C LYS A 6 -0.76 -17.21 -3.32
N THR A 7 -1.07 -16.09 -3.96
CA THR A 7 -0.17 -14.94 -4.05
C THR A 7 -0.72 -13.85 -3.16
N ILE A 8 0.13 -13.25 -2.34
CA ILE A 8 -0.19 -12.04 -1.57
C ILE A 8 0.34 -10.84 -2.35
N SER A 9 -0.57 -10.06 -2.92
CA SER A 9 -0.21 -8.81 -3.61
C SER A 9 -0.08 -7.68 -2.60
N ILE A 10 1.11 -7.07 -2.57
CA ILE A 10 1.44 -5.93 -1.70
C ILE A 10 1.77 -4.74 -2.59
N VAL A 11 1.11 -3.61 -2.36
CA VAL A 11 1.35 -2.37 -3.09
C VAL A 11 2.05 -1.36 -2.17
N VAL A 12 3.14 -0.78 -2.66
CA VAL A 12 3.85 0.32 -2.01
C VAL A 12 4.08 1.45 -3.00
N THR A 13 4.29 2.68 -2.50
CA THR A 13 4.63 3.85 -3.33
C THR A 13 5.90 4.49 -2.81
N SER A 14 6.87 4.77 -3.70
CA SER A 14 8.13 5.38 -3.30
C SER A 14 8.80 6.15 -4.42
N ASP A 15 9.60 7.13 -4.02
CA ASP A 15 10.60 7.78 -4.84
C ASP A 15 11.99 7.15 -4.63
N ASN A 16 13.01 7.73 -5.27
CA ASN A 16 14.39 7.28 -5.15
C ASN A 16 15.00 7.44 -3.75
N HIS A 17 14.56 8.41 -2.96
CA HIS A 17 15.07 8.71 -1.62
C HIS A 17 14.59 7.65 -0.61
N TYR A 18 13.29 7.35 -0.64
CA TYR A 18 12.66 6.40 0.29
C TYR A 18 12.77 4.93 -0.14
N CYS A 19 13.26 4.64 -1.36
CA CYS A 19 13.38 3.27 -1.89
C CYS A 19 14.19 2.32 -0.97
N VAL A 20 15.12 2.85 -0.17
CA VAL A 20 15.87 2.03 0.81
C VAL A 20 14.97 1.44 1.89
N MET A 21 13.90 2.13 2.28
CA MET A 21 12.97 1.68 3.31
C MET A 21 12.16 0.46 2.83
N ILE A 22 11.84 0.39 1.53
CA ILE A 22 11.24 -0.82 0.92
C ILE A 22 12.09 -2.06 1.21
N ALA A 23 13.42 -1.94 1.16
CA ALA A 23 14.30 -3.08 1.42
C ALA A 23 14.17 -3.59 2.87
N ALA A 24 13.99 -2.69 3.84
CA ALA A 24 13.76 -3.07 5.23
C ALA A 24 12.37 -3.70 5.41
N LEU A 25 11.34 -3.07 4.83
CA LEU A 25 9.97 -3.59 4.82
C LEU A 25 9.91 -5.01 4.25
N ILE A 26 10.37 -5.20 3.01
CA ILE A 26 10.29 -6.52 2.36
C ILE A 26 11.13 -7.56 3.10
N LYS A 27 12.28 -7.17 3.66
CA LYS A 27 13.10 -8.12 4.42
C LYS A 27 12.40 -8.57 5.69
N SER A 28 11.73 -7.65 6.39
CA SER A 28 10.93 -7.99 7.57
C SER A 28 9.76 -8.92 7.23
N ILE A 29 9.15 -8.73 6.06
CA ILE A 29 8.11 -9.64 5.55
C ILE A 29 8.72 -11.02 5.27
N GLU A 30 9.80 -11.12 4.49
CA GLU A 30 10.45 -12.39 4.12
C GLU A 30 10.92 -13.19 5.34
N VAL A 31 11.47 -12.52 6.36
CA VAL A 31 11.96 -13.18 7.57
C VAL A 31 10.81 -13.76 8.41
N ASN A 32 9.65 -13.12 8.41
CA ASN A 32 8.50 -13.52 9.25
C ASN A 32 7.42 -14.33 8.51
N HIS A 33 7.39 -14.31 7.18
CA HIS A 33 6.43 -15.08 6.38
C HIS A 33 6.79 -16.57 6.39
N LYS A 34 5.88 -17.43 6.89
CA LYS A 34 6.07 -18.89 7.05
C LYS A 34 5.01 -19.73 6.36
N SER A 35 3.93 -19.09 5.91
CA SER A 35 2.73 -19.72 5.35
C SER A 35 2.88 -20.20 3.90
N GLY A 36 3.92 -19.74 3.18
CA GLY A 36 4.38 -20.34 1.93
C GLY A 36 3.76 -19.76 0.65
N GLU A 37 2.95 -18.71 0.78
CA GLU A 37 2.49 -17.91 -0.36
C GLU A 37 3.65 -17.24 -1.09
N ASN A 38 3.45 -16.97 -2.39
CA ASN A 38 4.34 -16.06 -3.11
C ASN A 38 3.95 -14.61 -2.79
N ILE A 39 4.93 -13.72 -2.72
CA ILE A 39 4.71 -12.29 -2.53
C ILE A 39 4.87 -11.59 -3.87
N GLU A 40 3.83 -10.89 -4.32
CA GLU A 40 3.91 -9.95 -5.43
C GLU A 40 4.04 -8.54 -4.86
N LEU A 41 5.24 -7.97 -4.89
CA LEU A 41 5.49 -6.60 -4.45
C LEU A 41 5.38 -5.64 -5.63
N ILE A 42 4.28 -4.90 -5.68
CA ILE A 42 4.00 -3.88 -6.68
C ILE A 42 4.51 -2.54 -6.16
N ILE A 43 5.54 -2.00 -6.80
CA ILE A 43 6.14 -0.72 -6.43
C ILE A 43 5.68 0.33 -7.43
N ILE A 44 4.88 1.28 -6.94
CA ILE A 44 4.61 2.52 -7.65
C ILE A 44 5.87 3.39 -7.54
N ASP A 45 6.56 3.49 -8.67
CA ASP A 45 7.88 4.07 -8.85
C ASP A 45 7.78 5.52 -9.30
N ASP A 46 8.14 6.43 -8.40
CA ASP A 46 8.24 7.87 -8.65
C ASP A 46 9.69 8.30 -8.88
N GLY A 47 10.35 7.66 -9.86
CA GLY A 47 11.69 8.07 -10.32
C GLY A 47 12.86 7.39 -9.61
N ILE A 48 12.68 6.16 -9.13
CA ILE A 48 13.73 5.32 -8.54
C ILE A 48 14.80 5.01 -9.59
N SER A 49 16.04 5.37 -9.27
CA SER A 49 17.18 5.16 -10.15
C SER A 49 17.40 3.68 -10.44
N LYS A 50 17.89 3.37 -11.66
CA LYS A 50 18.27 1.99 -12.04
C LYS A 50 19.19 1.33 -11.01
N ARG A 51 20.14 2.11 -10.46
CA ARG A 51 21.05 1.65 -9.39
C ARG A 51 20.29 1.17 -8.15
N ASN A 52 19.32 1.95 -7.67
CA ASN A 52 18.54 1.58 -6.49
C ASN A 52 17.57 0.42 -6.78
N LYS A 53 16.97 0.38 -7.98
CA LYS A 53 16.18 -0.79 -8.41
C LYS A 53 17.00 -2.08 -8.41
N SER A 54 18.23 -2.04 -8.96
CA SER A 54 19.13 -3.19 -8.94
C SER A 54 19.52 -3.60 -7.52
N LYS A 55 19.80 -2.64 -6.63
CA LYS A 55 20.08 -2.95 -5.22
C LYS A 55 18.91 -3.65 -4.54
N LEU A 56 17.69 -3.14 -4.72
CA LEU A 56 16.48 -3.73 -4.14
C LEU A 56 16.21 -5.13 -4.70
N GLN A 57 16.30 -5.31 -6.03
CA GLN A 57 16.14 -6.61 -6.66
C GLN A 57 17.13 -7.66 -6.15
N ASN A 58 18.36 -7.22 -5.85
CA ASN A 58 19.41 -8.10 -5.31
C ASN A 58 19.31 -8.35 -3.81
N SER A 59 18.46 -7.62 -3.07
CA SER A 59 18.30 -7.80 -1.61
C SER A 59 17.14 -8.73 -1.22
N ILE A 60 16.20 -8.97 -2.13
CA ILE A 60 15.03 -9.83 -1.90
C ILE A 60 15.35 -11.32 -2.10
N ASP A 61 14.56 -12.18 -1.48
CA ASP A 61 14.50 -13.60 -1.81
C ASP A 61 13.62 -13.82 -3.06
N ASN A 62 14.27 -13.99 -4.21
CA ASN A 62 13.59 -14.16 -5.50
C ASN A 62 12.81 -15.49 -5.61
N ASN A 63 12.96 -16.42 -4.65
CA ASN A 63 12.14 -17.64 -4.60
C ASN A 63 10.75 -17.39 -4.01
N VAL A 64 10.60 -16.32 -3.21
CA VAL A 64 9.36 -15.98 -2.49
C VAL A 64 8.76 -14.70 -3.05
N THR A 65 9.59 -13.68 -3.30
CA THR A 65 9.15 -12.34 -3.68
C THR A 65 9.42 -12.05 -5.14
N LYS A 66 8.43 -11.46 -5.83
CA LYS A 66 8.58 -10.88 -7.17
C LYS A 66 8.23 -9.41 -7.15
N ILE A 67 9.11 -8.57 -7.69
CA ILE A 67 8.88 -7.13 -7.80
C ILE A 67 8.26 -6.79 -9.15
N LYS A 68 7.15 -6.05 -9.13
CA LYS A 68 6.53 -5.41 -10.29
C LYS A 68 6.70 -3.90 -10.18
N TRP A 69 7.47 -3.31 -11.09
CA TRP A 69 7.68 -1.87 -11.16
C TRP A 69 6.58 -1.22 -11.99
N VAL A 70 5.90 -0.21 -11.43
CA VAL A 70 4.86 0.56 -12.11
C VAL A 70 5.22 2.03 -12.05
N SER A 71 5.40 2.69 -13.19
CA SER A 71 5.68 4.13 -13.20
C SER A 71 4.51 4.93 -12.61
N SER A 72 4.78 5.86 -11.70
CA SER A 72 3.78 6.76 -11.10
C SER A 72 2.95 7.50 -12.15
N ASN A 73 3.58 7.90 -13.26
CA ASN A 73 2.94 8.57 -14.40
C ASN A 73 1.87 7.72 -15.12
N ALA A 74 1.87 6.41 -14.93
CA ALA A 74 0.92 5.48 -15.54
C ALA A 74 -0.22 5.06 -14.58
N VAL A 75 -0.14 5.45 -13.30
CA VAL A 75 -1.10 5.02 -12.27
C VAL A 75 -2.40 5.82 -12.33
N ILE A 76 -2.30 7.14 -12.46
CA ILE A 76 -3.48 8.02 -12.52
C ILE A 76 -4.03 8.00 -13.95
N PRO A 77 -5.32 7.65 -14.15
CA PRO A 77 -5.96 7.73 -15.46
C PRO A 77 -5.88 9.13 -16.05
N LYS A 78 -5.61 9.24 -17.36
CA LYS A 78 -5.42 10.53 -18.06
C LYS A 78 -6.62 11.49 -17.97
N ASN A 79 -7.82 10.96 -17.76
CA ASN A 79 -9.06 11.73 -17.60
C ASN A 79 -9.30 12.21 -16.16
N ILE A 80 -8.48 11.78 -15.21
CA ILE A 80 -8.56 12.22 -13.81
C ILE A 80 -7.53 13.33 -13.58
N LYS A 81 -8.01 14.45 -13.04
CA LYS A 81 -7.16 15.53 -12.55
C LYS A 81 -7.17 15.50 -11.03
N ILE A 82 -6.00 15.25 -10.46
CA ILE A 82 -5.81 15.40 -9.01
C ILE A 82 -5.78 16.90 -8.70
N PRO A 83 -6.49 17.37 -7.67
CA PRO A 83 -6.41 18.76 -7.25
C PRO A 83 -4.95 19.12 -6.95
N ALA A 84 -4.43 20.13 -7.63
CA ALA A 84 -3.22 20.80 -7.16
C ALA A 84 -3.66 21.70 -6.00
N ASP A 85 -3.37 21.29 -4.77
CA ASP A 85 -3.48 22.19 -3.63
C ASP A 85 -2.17 22.95 -3.44
N GLN A 86 -2.18 23.97 -2.58
CA GLN A 86 -0.97 24.68 -2.18
C GLN A 86 -0.21 23.93 -1.07
N SER A 87 -0.55 22.66 -0.81
CA SER A 87 0.10 21.88 0.24
C SER A 87 1.47 21.41 -0.25
N THR A 88 2.32 21.03 0.69
CA THR A 88 3.61 20.39 0.41
C THR A 88 3.46 18.90 0.12
N LEU A 89 2.24 18.37 0.03
CA LEU A 89 2.01 16.94 -0.14
C LEU A 89 2.30 16.52 -1.58
N PRO A 90 3.13 15.50 -1.80
CA PRO A 90 3.46 15.03 -3.13
C PRO A 90 2.25 14.35 -3.78
N HIS A 91 2.11 14.43 -5.10
CA HIS A 91 1.06 13.73 -5.84
C HIS A 91 1.02 12.22 -5.57
N THR A 92 2.13 11.65 -5.12
CA THR A 92 2.25 10.23 -4.73
C THR A 92 1.29 9.82 -3.63
N ILE A 93 0.78 10.73 -2.79
CA ILE A 93 -0.21 10.40 -1.75
C ILE A 93 -1.49 9.80 -2.33
N TYR A 94 -1.89 10.25 -3.53
CA TYR A 94 -3.13 9.84 -4.19
C TYR A 94 -3.00 8.50 -4.91
N MET A 95 -1.78 8.00 -5.10
CA MET A 95 -1.54 6.78 -5.88
C MET A 95 -2.18 5.55 -5.23
N ARG A 96 -2.31 5.55 -3.89
CA ARG A 96 -2.98 4.48 -3.14
C ARG A 96 -4.45 4.29 -3.55
N LEU A 97 -5.14 5.35 -3.98
CA LEU A 97 -6.52 5.27 -4.50
C LEU A 97 -6.63 4.42 -5.77
N PHE A 98 -5.53 4.28 -6.51
CA PHE A 98 -5.46 3.54 -7.76
C PHE A 98 -4.75 2.19 -7.61
N ALA A 99 -4.31 1.82 -6.41
CA ALA A 99 -3.68 0.54 -6.13
C ALA A 99 -4.50 -0.68 -6.64
N PRO A 100 -5.85 -0.71 -6.52
CA PRO A 100 -6.66 -1.81 -7.06
C PRO A 100 -6.53 -2.01 -8.58
N ASN A 101 -6.16 -0.98 -9.34
CA ASN A 101 -6.00 -1.06 -10.80
C ASN A 101 -4.64 -1.65 -11.20
N LEU A 102 -3.73 -1.88 -10.25
CA LEU A 102 -2.36 -2.32 -10.53
C LEU A 102 -2.18 -3.83 -10.39
N VAL A 103 -3.13 -4.51 -9.77
CA VAL A 103 -3.17 -5.96 -9.59
C VAL A 103 -3.89 -6.65 -10.75
N ASP A 104 -3.74 -7.97 -10.87
CA ASP A 104 -4.50 -8.81 -11.82
C ASP A 104 -6.02 -8.72 -11.51
N GLU A 105 -6.88 -8.74 -12.53
CA GLU A 105 -8.35 -8.66 -12.36
C GLU A 105 -8.94 -9.81 -11.52
N ARG A 106 -8.22 -10.93 -11.40
CA ARG A 106 -8.59 -12.08 -10.55
C ARG A 106 -8.20 -11.85 -9.08
N CYS A 107 -7.35 -10.86 -8.79
CA CYS A 107 -6.98 -10.49 -7.44
C CYS A 107 -8.21 -9.92 -6.73
N LYS A 108 -8.58 -10.52 -5.59
CA LYS A 108 -9.76 -10.13 -4.81
C LYS A 108 -9.44 -9.28 -3.59
N LYS A 109 -8.17 -9.23 -3.22
CA LYS A 109 -7.68 -8.54 -2.03
C LYS A 109 -6.20 -8.23 -2.23
N LEU A 110 -5.77 -7.05 -1.82
CA LEU A 110 -4.37 -6.63 -1.82
C LEU A 110 -4.06 -5.96 -0.49
N ILE A 111 -2.79 -5.81 -0.16
CA ILE A 111 -2.37 -5.02 1.01
C ILE A 111 -1.63 -3.79 0.51
N TYR A 112 -2.03 -2.59 0.95
CA TYR A 112 -1.22 -1.40 0.78
C TYR A 112 -0.42 -1.14 2.06
N LEU A 113 0.87 -0.85 1.92
CA LEU A 113 1.75 -0.48 3.03
C LEU A 113 2.54 0.79 2.69
N ASP A 114 2.66 1.71 3.64
CA ASP A 114 3.70 2.74 3.60
C ASP A 114 5.08 2.08 3.72
N VAL A 115 6.08 2.69 3.10
CA VAL A 115 7.43 2.08 2.95
C VAL A 115 8.27 2.10 4.22
N ASP A 116 7.89 2.88 5.21
CA ASP A 116 8.54 3.05 6.50
C ASP A 116 8.03 2.06 7.58
N MET A 117 7.26 1.06 7.17
CA MET A 117 6.79 -0.01 8.05
C MET A 117 7.80 -1.16 8.21
N ILE A 118 7.73 -1.85 9.35
CA ILE A 118 8.43 -3.10 9.63
C ILE A 118 7.40 -4.12 10.11
N LEU A 119 7.39 -5.29 9.48
CA LEU A 119 6.47 -6.38 9.83
C LEU A 119 7.13 -7.33 10.84
N TYR A 120 6.43 -7.58 11.95
CA TYR A 120 6.89 -8.45 13.04
C TYR A 120 6.19 -9.82 13.07
N ASP A 121 5.21 -10.05 12.20
CA ASP A 121 4.41 -11.28 12.16
C ASP A 121 4.22 -11.73 10.70
N ASP A 122 3.59 -12.89 10.49
CA ASP A 122 3.31 -13.40 9.15
C ASP A 122 2.28 -12.52 8.42
N ILE A 123 2.66 -11.98 7.25
CA ILE A 123 1.79 -11.12 6.43
C ILE A 123 0.49 -11.81 5.99
N SER A 124 0.47 -13.14 5.93
CA SER A 124 -0.74 -13.90 5.62
C SER A 124 -1.81 -13.72 6.70
N ASN A 125 -1.45 -13.46 7.96
CA ASN A 125 -2.41 -13.17 9.01
C ASN A 125 -3.22 -11.93 8.67
N LEU A 126 -2.54 -10.88 8.20
CA LEU A 126 -3.17 -9.64 7.74
C LEU A 126 -4.00 -9.86 6.47
N PHE A 127 -3.45 -10.58 5.48
CA PHE A 127 -4.13 -10.86 4.22
C PHE A 127 -5.43 -11.66 4.41
N ASN A 128 -5.41 -12.61 5.36
CA ASN A 128 -6.54 -13.50 5.62
C ASN A 128 -7.58 -12.90 6.59
N ILE A 129 -7.40 -11.67 7.09
CA ILE A 129 -8.45 -10.98 7.86
C ILE A 129 -9.72 -10.90 7.03
N ASP A 130 -10.83 -11.35 7.63
CA ASP A 130 -12.15 -11.19 7.06
C ASP A 130 -12.64 -9.75 7.26
N ILE A 131 -12.81 -9.03 6.15
CA ILE A 131 -13.35 -7.67 6.14
C ILE A 131 -14.84 -7.66 5.77
N GLY A 132 -15.47 -8.84 5.58
CA GLY A 132 -16.86 -8.97 5.17
C GLY A 132 -17.14 -8.24 3.85
N ASP A 133 -18.24 -7.49 3.83
CA ASP A 133 -18.65 -6.69 2.67
C ASP A 133 -18.00 -5.30 2.62
N ASN A 134 -17.02 -5.01 3.50
CA ASN A 134 -16.33 -3.72 3.49
C ASN A 134 -15.34 -3.61 2.33
N ILE A 135 -15.17 -2.39 1.83
CA ILE A 135 -14.24 -2.10 0.72
C ILE A 135 -12.78 -2.11 1.20
N ILE A 136 -12.55 -1.75 2.47
CA ILE A 136 -11.21 -1.67 3.08
C ILE A 136 -11.24 -2.15 4.54
N GLY A 137 -10.16 -2.77 4.98
CA GLY A 137 -9.75 -2.89 6.39
C GLY A 137 -8.59 -1.94 6.70
N ALA A 138 -8.67 -1.19 7.79
CA ALA A 138 -7.65 -0.20 8.18
C ALA A 138 -7.56 -0.05 9.71
N VAL A 139 -6.45 0.55 10.16
CA VAL A 139 -6.22 0.82 11.59
C VAL A 139 -6.82 2.17 11.97
N GLN A 140 -7.50 2.25 13.10
CA GLN A 140 -7.98 3.50 13.68
C GLN A 140 -6.82 4.48 13.90
N ASP A 141 -6.94 5.70 13.38
CA ASP A 141 -5.93 6.75 13.56
C ASP A 141 -6.02 7.39 14.95
N TYR A 142 -4.95 8.05 15.39
CA TYR A 142 -4.92 8.81 16.65
C TYR A 142 -5.89 10.00 16.65
N ILE A 143 -6.29 10.49 15.47
CA ILE A 143 -7.35 11.49 15.31
C ILE A 143 -8.70 10.98 15.86
N LEU A 144 -8.93 9.66 15.90
CA LEU A 144 -10.15 8.98 16.37
C LEU A 144 -11.42 9.26 15.54
N THR A 145 -11.89 10.51 15.50
CA THR A 145 -13.12 10.90 14.81
C THR A 145 -12.95 12.14 13.93
N PHE A 146 -13.84 12.30 12.97
CA PHE A 146 -13.79 13.40 12.00
C PHE A 146 -13.91 14.78 12.67
N ASP A 147 -14.63 14.89 13.80
CA ASP A 147 -14.82 16.13 14.55
C ASP A 147 -13.76 16.43 15.61
N SER A 148 -12.70 15.61 15.70
CA SER A 148 -11.55 15.90 16.56
C SER A 148 -10.87 17.21 16.17
N SER A 149 -10.12 17.81 17.10
CA SER A 149 -9.43 19.09 16.88
C SER A 149 -8.45 19.06 15.69
N THR A 150 -7.90 17.89 15.38
CA THR A 150 -7.03 17.62 14.22
C THR A 150 -7.72 16.73 13.17
N GLY A 151 -9.05 16.69 13.20
CA GLY A 151 -9.88 15.90 12.28
C GLY A 151 -10.05 16.55 10.91
N VAL A 152 -11.16 16.24 10.24
CA VAL A 152 -11.47 16.73 8.89
C VAL A 152 -12.39 17.95 9.02
N PRO A 153 -11.91 19.20 8.91
CA PRO A 153 -12.71 20.36 9.33
C PRO A 153 -14.02 20.54 8.55
N ASN A 154 -14.03 20.11 7.28
CA ASN A 154 -15.19 20.17 6.38
C ASN A 154 -15.95 18.85 6.29
N TYR A 155 -15.88 17.97 7.32
CA TYR A 155 -16.55 16.66 7.32
C TYR A 155 -18.05 16.75 6.99
N ALA A 156 -18.73 17.80 7.47
CA ALA A 156 -20.17 18.00 7.28
C ALA A 156 -20.50 18.32 5.80
N GLU A 157 -19.66 19.11 5.14
CA GLU A 157 -19.80 19.42 3.70
C GLU A 157 -19.56 18.19 2.83
N LEU A 158 -18.68 17.30 3.28
CA LEU A 158 -18.40 16.01 2.66
C LEU A 158 -19.47 14.94 2.95
N GLY A 159 -20.47 15.26 3.78
CA GLY A 159 -21.56 14.35 4.14
C GLY A 159 -21.19 13.28 5.17
N PHE A 160 -20.07 13.43 5.89
CA PHE A 160 -19.66 12.49 6.93
C PHE A 160 -20.28 12.84 8.29
N PRO A 161 -20.65 11.84 9.11
CA PRO A 161 -21.00 12.06 10.50
C PRO A 161 -19.81 12.59 11.32
N ALA A 162 -20.06 13.54 12.23
CA ALA A 162 -19.03 14.09 13.13
C ALA A 162 -18.24 13.00 13.87
N LYS A 163 -18.95 11.98 14.36
CA LYS A 163 -18.39 10.84 15.11
C LYS A 163 -18.00 9.66 14.23
N ALA A 164 -17.93 9.83 12.91
CA ALA A 164 -17.34 8.81 12.04
C ALA A 164 -15.90 8.56 12.47
N LYS A 165 -15.48 7.28 12.43
CA LYS A 165 -14.12 6.88 12.80
C LYS A 165 -13.15 7.27 11.69
N TYR A 166 -12.03 7.89 12.05
CA TYR A 166 -10.97 8.25 11.12
C TYR A 166 -9.83 7.22 11.17
N PHE A 167 -9.45 6.64 10.03
CA PHE A 167 -8.43 5.58 9.98
C PHE A 167 -7.12 6.10 9.38
N ASN A 168 -6.02 5.46 9.78
CA ASN A 168 -4.70 5.73 9.25
C ASN A 168 -4.56 5.11 7.86
N ALA A 169 -4.01 5.85 6.91
CA ALA A 169 -3.93 5.41 5.52
C ALA A 169 -2.68 4.57 5.20
N GLY A 170 -1.76 4.37 6.15
CA GLY A 170 -0.48 3.71 5.89
C GLY A 170 -0.56 2.19 5.78
N LEU A 171 -1.63 1.58 6.28
CA LEU A 171 -1.89 0.14 6.12
C LEU A 171 -3.35 -0.05 5.76
N LEU A 172 -3.59 -0.65 4.59
CA LEU A 172 -4.93 -0.96 4.07
C LEU A 172 -4.97 -2.39 3.54
N VAL A 173 -6.09 -3.07 3.74
CA VAL A 173 -6.39 -4.44 3.24
C VAL A 173 -7.68 -4.44 2.43
#